data_AF-A0A124SGH3-F1
#
_entry.id   AF-A0A124SGH3-F1
#
_cell.length_a   1.000
_cell.length_b   1.000
_cell.length_c   1.000
_cell.angle_alpha   90.00
_cell.angle_beta   90.00
_cell.angle_gamma   90.00
#
_symmetry.space_group_name_H-M   'P 1'
#
loop_
_entity.id
_entity.type
_entity.pdbx_description
1 polymer ?
#
loop_
_entity_poly.entity_id
_entity_poly.type
_entity_poly.pdbx_seq_one_letter_code
_entity_poly.pdbx_strand_id
1 'polypeptide(L)'
;PNSTFSCVKDSVFCKLISEHHKSISSFIRELAEFRLNQTLEEKMSTCSSSGSSYVLDDEELLQFEARCKELRIEKDMLKESSFELIRSLESHARILAETRSNDKKRIQDLERELSNCSQEIDYLQDQLNGRDTEINHMTDYIHNLESKLREKEDFNEIVRSLGQELKVCNLERLALLEKLENKEQELRNSTLSIENLEESISNVALEYQCDIESMKLDLMAMERSFFEAKELQEEAAQGQRRMQELTKTYKLQIQDAQNVTCLVEENKELREKLKTFETNVMLFLQEMNSQFPELLKNQATLSSLSKSENDPRMYSDILSVLLAKLVAQRKSEADSENEMKKLSCQIHEYELLVNQLKEQLRDEKFKAKEEAEDFAQEMAELRYQLTGLLEEEYKRRACIEQRALQRITELEAQVSIYWKRTKENICCCSRPSQCLEVGFQECSDHIQNASEVLKHISLYFDLAHWIFDATRKHQKTAVMSIYQVSWHHSCQMVKFTTFAYGICI
;
A
#
# COMPACT_ATOMS: atom_id res chain seq x y z
N PRO A 1 40.44 52.72 33.55
CA PRO A 1 40.86 52.93 34.96
C PRO A 1 42.40 52.97 35.21
N ASN A 2 43.24 52.50 34.28
CA ASN A 2 44.70 52.37 34.51
C ASN A 2 45.59 53.48 33.91
N SER A 3 45.02 54.58 33.37
CA SER A 3 45.81 55.67 32.75
C SER A 3 46.10 56.85 33.69
N THR A 4 45.51 56.90 34.89
CA THR A 4 45.67 58.01 35.85
C THR A 4 46.82 57.82 36.85
N PHE A 5 47.40 56.62 36.96
CA PHE A 5 48.46 56.33 37.95
C PHE A 5 49.88 56.67 37.48
N SER A 6 50.14 56.75 36.18
CA SER A 6 51.46 57.10 35.63
C SER A 6 51.76 58.60 35.78
N CYS A 7 50.77 59.47 35.60
CA CYS A 7 50.97 60.93 35.63
C CYS A 7 51.29 61.49 37.04
N VAL A 8 50.88 60.81 38.11
CA VAL A 8 51.12 61.25 39.49
C VAL A 8 52.56 60.97 39.94
N LYS A 9 53.18 59.89 39.44
CA LYS A 9 54.56 59.52 39.83
C LYS A 9 55.60 60.50 39.27
N ASP A 10 55.41 60.95 38.03
CA ASP A 10 56.33 61.90 37.40
C ASP A 10 56.29 63.28 38.07
N SER A 11 55.11 63.74 38.53
CA SER A 11 54.98 65.02 39.24
C SER A 11 55.68 65.03 40.60
N VAL A 12 55.69 63.91 41.34
CA VAL A 12 56.35 63.81 42.65
C VAL A 12 57.86 63.75 42.48
N PHE A 13 58.35 63.03 41.46
CA PHE A 13 59.78 62.90 41.17
C PHE A 13 60.41 64.25 40.76
N CYS A 14 59.72 65.04 39.92
CA CYS A 14 60.19 66.37 39.55
C CYS A 14 60.25 67.37 40.73
N LYS A 15 59.31 67.28 41.69
CA LYS A 15 59.34 68.10 42.92
C LYS A 15 60.51 67.72 43.82
N LEU A 16 60.81 66.43 43.95
CA LEU A 16 61.90 65.95 44.80
C LEU A 16 63.27 66.38 44.27
N ILE A 17 63.47 66.33 42.95
CA ILE A 17 64.71 66.79 42.30
C ILE A 17 64.88 68.31 42.46
N SER A 18 63.80 69.09 42.32
CA SER A 18 63.86 70.55 42.49
C SER A 18 64.24 70.99 43.91
N GLU A 19 63.76 70.29 44.94
CA GLU A 19 64.11 70.59 46.34
C GLU A 19 65.54 70.17 46.67
N HIS A 20 66.01 69.02 46.15
CA HIS A 20 67.40 68.61 46.29
C HIS A 20 68.38 69.60 45.62
N HIS A 21 68.04 70.13 44.45
CA HIS A 21 68.89 71.11 43.76
C HIS A 21 68.99 72.45 44.51
N LYS A 22 67.90 72.89 45.18
CA LYS A 22 67.92 74.09 46.03
C LYS A 22 68.79 73.88 47.27
N SER A 23 68.68 72.72 47.91
CA SER A 23 69.48 72.36 49.09
C SER A 23 70.98 72.31 48.77
N ILE A 24 71.35 71.69 47.65
CA ILE A 24 72.74 71.64 47.18
C ILE A 24 73.26 73.05 46.83
N SER A 25 72.45 73.90 46.20
CA SER A 25 72.85 75.28 45.88
C SER A 25 73.02 76.16 47.13
N SER A 26 72.25 75.91 48.20
CA SER A 26 72.42 76.57 49.50
C SER A 26 73.73 76.15 50.15
N PHE A 27 74.02 74.85 50.15
CA PHE A 27 75.24 74.31 50.76
C PHE A 27 76.53 74.75 50.05
N ILE A 28 76.50 74.85 48.72
CA ILE A 28 77.63 75.38 47.94
C ILE A 28 77.86 76.87 48.26
N ARG A 29 76.81 77.65 48.53
CA ARG A 29 76.92 79.07 48.91
C ARG A 29 77.54 79.24 50.30
N GLU A 30 77.12 78.43 51.28
CA GLU A 30 77.71 78.42 52.62
C GLU A 30 79.20 77.99 52.59
N LEU A 31 79.55 77.00 51.77
CA LEU A 31 80.96 76.61 51.57
C LEU A 31 81.80 77.71 50.91
N ALA A 32 81.22 78.49 50.00
CA ALA A 32 81.90 79.63 49.38
C ALA A 32 82.12 80.79 50.37
N GLU A 33 81.14 81.08 51.24
CA GLU A 33 81.27 82.09 52.30
C GLU A 33 82.29 81.67 53.38
N PHE A 34 82.31 80.39 53.77
CA PHE A 34 83.30 79.88 54.72
C PHE A 34 84.74 80.00 54.20
N ARG A 35 84.95 79.71 52.92
CA ARG A 35 86.28 79.84 52.29
C ARG A 35 86.73 81.29 52.14
N LEU A 36 85.80 82.21 51.90
CA LEU A 36 86.12 83.64 51.78
C LEU A 36 86.49 84.25 53.14
N ASN A 37 85.84 83.82 54.23
CA ASN A 37 86.17 84.23 55.60
C ASN A 37 87.53 83.67 56.06
N GLN A 38 87.87 82.42 55.69
CA GLN A 38 89.16 81.83 56.04
C GLN A 38 90.36 82.50 55.32
N THR A 39 90.12 83.12 54.15
CA THR A 39 91.18 83.82 53.39
C THR A 39 91.37 85.28 53.84
N LEU A 40 90.45 85.83 54.66
CA LEU A 40 90.51 87.21 55.18
C LEU A 40 91.18 87.30 56.56
N GLU A 41 91.23 86.21 57.33
CA GLU A 41 91.91 86.15 58.64
C GLU A 41 93.41 85.81 58.56
N GLU A 42 93.92 85.27 57.44
CA GLU A 42 95.34 84.91 57.28
C GLU A 42 96.25 86.04 56.72
N LYS A 43 95.78 87.29 56.63
CA LYS A 43 96.57 88.44 56.11
C LYS A 43 96.72 89.65 57.04
N MET A 44 96.44 89.53 58.34
CA MET A 44 96.64 90.60 59.31
C MET A 44 97.35 90.09 60.57
N SER A 45 98.69 90.11 60.55
CA SER A 45 99.52 90.72 61.60
C SER A 45 100.96 90.22 61.50
N THR A 46 101.80 91.03 60.86
CA THR A 46 103.27 90.99 60.94
C THR A 46 103.71 92.41 61.33
N CYS A 47 104.77 92.50 62.13
CA CYS A 47 105.42 93.71 62.69
C CYS A 47 104.79 94.19 64.03
N SER A 48 105.52 94.60 65.07
CA SER A 48 106.82 95.26 65.11
C SER A 48 107.57 95.01 66.43
N SER A 49 108.90 95.07 66.32
CA SER A 49 109.84 95.36 67.39
C SER A 49 109.47 96.64 68.16
N SER A 50 109.57 96.61 69.48
CA SER A 50 109.84 97.82 70.26
C SER A 50 110.77 97.45 71.41
N GLY A 51 111.99 98.00 71.36
CA GLY A 51 112.95 97.90 72.44
C GLY A 51 112.42 98.56 73.71
N SER A 52 112.68 97.92 74.83
CA SER A 52 112.60 98.52 76.15
C SER A 52 113.66 97.82 77.01
N SER A 53 114.80 98.46 77.19
CA SER A 53 115.80 98.01 78.15
C SER A 53 115.27 98.31 79.55
N TYR A 54 114.50 97.38 80.10
CA TYR A 54 114.25 97.33 81.52
C TYR A 54 115.11 96.21 82.09
N VAL A 55 115.98 96.62 83.02
CA VAL A 55 116.89 95.78 83.78
C VAL A 55 116.04 94.76 84.52
N LEU A 56 116.04 93.53 84.00
CA LEU A 56 115.36 92.38 84.59
C LEU A 56 116.16 91.93 85.81
N ASP A 57 115.45 91.86 86.93
CA ASP A 57 115.89 91.26 88.18
C ASP A 57 116.20 89.76 87.95
N ASP A 58 117.31 89.26 88.48
CA ASP A 58 117.78 87.87 88.23
C ASP A 58 116.72 86.82 88.66
N GLU A 59 115.81 87.21 89.56
CA GLU A 59 114.67 86.40 90.02
C GLU A 59 113.54 86.27 88.95
N GLU A 60 113.27 87.33 88.16
CA GLU A 60 112.25 87.32 87.09
C GLU A 60 112.73 86.52 85.86
N LEU A 61 114.04 86.51 85.59
CA LEU A 61 114.63 85.70 84.53
C LEU A 61 114.56 84.19 84.84
N LEU A 62 114.79 83.81 86.11
CA LEU A 62 114.59 82.44 86.59
C LEU A 62 113.12 82.00 86.55
N GLN A 63 112.19 82.91 86.87
CA GLN A 63 110.75 82.65 86.77
C GLN A 63 110.28 82.49 85.31
N PHE A 64 110.84 83.29 84.39
CA PHE A 64 110.59 83.17 82.96
C PHE A 64 111.20 81.86 82.40
N GLU A 65 112.41 81.48 82.83
CA GLU A 65 113.02 80.21 82.44
C GLU A 65 112.21 79.01 82.96
N ALA A 66 111.72 79.05 84.20
CA ALA A 66 110.83 78.04 84.76
C ALA A 66 109.52 77.93 83.97
N ARG A 67 108.89 79.06 83.62
CA ARG A 67 107.67 79.09 82.81
C ARG A 67 107.90 78.60 81.37
N CYS A 68 109.04 78.92 80.76
CA CYS A 68 109.41 78.36 79.47
C CYS A 68 109.65 76.84 79.53
N LYS A 69 110.16 76.31 80.64
CA LYS A 69 110.29 74.86 80.87
C LYS A 69 108.91 74.20 81.01
N GLU A 70 108.01 74.78 81.80
CA GLU A 70 106.62 74.31 81.92
C GLU A 70 105.87 74.33 80.59
N LEU A 71 105.94 75.44 79.84
CA LEU A 71 105.34 75.54 78.51
C LEU A 71 105.95 74.56 77.51
N ARG A 72 107.22 74.18 77.67
CA ARG A 72 107.86 73.16 76.84
C ARG A 72 107.30 71.78 77.17
N ILE A 73 107.10 71.47 78.45
CA ILE A 73 106.45 70.23 78.91
C ILE A 73 104.98 70.19 78.45
N GLU A 74 104.22 71.28 78.61
CA GLU A 74 102.83 71.38 78.17
C GLU A 74 102.72 71.25 76.64
N LYS A 75 103.60 71.90 75.87
CA LYS A 75 103.66 71.74 74.41
C LYS A 75 103.97 70.30 74.01
N ASP A 76 104.88 69.64 74.71
CA ASP A 76 105.25 68.25 74.39
C ASP A 76 104.12 67.28 74.79
N MET A 77 103.40 67.52 75.89
CA MET A 77 102.16 66.81 76.29
C MET A 77 100.99 67.06 75.31
N LEU A 78 100.82 68.29 74.83
CA LEU A 78 99.83 68.65 73.81
C LEU A 78 100.16 68.02 72.46
N LYS A 79 101.45 67.93 72.12
CA LYS A 79 101.89 67.20 70.93
C LYS A 79 101.57 65.72 71.07
N GLU A 80 101.92 65.08 72.19
CA GLU A 80 101.65 63.66 72.39
C GLU A 80 100.15 63.36 72.37
N SER A 81 99.33 64.14 73.08
CA SER A 81 97.86 64.00 73.03
C SER A 81 97.28 64.29 71.65
N SER A 82 97.82 65.25 70.91
CA SER A 82 97.43 65.51 69.52
C SER A 82 97.81 64.35 68.60
N PHE A 83 98.99 63.74 68.77
CA PHE A 83 99.41 62.57 67.99
C PHE A 83 98.55 61.35 68.30
N GLU A 84 98.20 61.12 69.57
CA GLU A 84 97.29 60.05 70.00
C GLU A 84 95.89 60.24 69.39
N LEU A 85 95.35 61.46 69.42
CA LEU A 85 94.06 61.80 68.81
C LEU A 85 94.07 61.62 67.30
N ILE A 86 95.12 62.08 66.60
CA ILE A 86 95.28 61.89 65.15
C ILE A 86 95.31 60.40 64.82
N ARG A 87 96.10 59.60 65.56
CA ARG A 87 96.19 58.15 65.36
C ARG A 87 94.84 57.45 65.60
N SER A 88 94.07 57.88 66.61
CA SER A 88 92.71 57.41 66.87
C SER A 88 91.74 57.78 65.73
N LEU A 89 91.77 59.02 65.26
CA LEU A 89 90.94 59.49 64.15
C LEU A 89 91.28 58.77 62.84
N GLU A 90 92.55 58.52 62.55
CA GLU A 90 93.00 57.73 61.40
C GLU A 90 92.55 56.26 61.49
N SER A 91 92.57 55.67 62.69
CA SER A 91 92.03 54.34 62.94
C SER A 91 90.52 54.31 62.69
N HIS A 92 89.78 55.28 63.23
CA HIS A 92 88.34 55.40 63.00
C HIS A 92 88.00 55.65 61.52
N ALA A 93 88.78 56.48 60.82
CA ALA A 93 88.63 56.73 59.40
C ALA A 93 88.87 55.46 58.56
N ARG A 94 89.87 54.65 58.94
CA ARG A 94 90.12 53.34 58.31
C ARG A 94 88.96 52.37 58.52
N ILE A 95 88.48 52.22 59.75
CA ILE A 95 87.32 51.36 60.07
C ILE A 95 86.09 51.84 59.30
N LEU A 96 85.84 53.15 59.25
CA LEU A 96 84.72 53.73 58.51
C LEU A 96 84.82 53.50 57.00
N ALA A 97 86.03 53.56 56.43
CA ALA A 97 86.26 53.27 55.02
C ALA A 97 86.02 51.79 54.72
N GLU A 98 86.42 50.90 55.61
CA GLU A 98 86.17 49.45 55.50
C GLU A 98 84.68 49.11 55.61
N THR A 99 83.96 49.68 56.59
CA THR A 99 82.50 49.48 56.71
C THR A 99 81.76 50.02 55.49
N ARG A 100 82.12 51.21 54.99
CA ARG A 100 81.56 51.76 53.74
C ARG A 100 81.83 50.86 52.53
N SER A 101 83.02 50.27 52.44
CA SER A 101 83.36 49.33 51.37
C SER A 101 82.52 48.05 51.46
N ASN A 102 82.32 47.52 52.67
CA ASN A 102 81.49 46.34 52.92
C ASN A 102 80.00 46.62 52.66
N ASP A 103 79.48 47.75 53.11
CA ASP A 103 78.10 48.18 52.84
C ASP A 103 77.85 48.36 51.34
N LYS A 104 78.81 48.95 50.62
CA LYS A 104 78.72 49.09 49.16
C LYS A 104 78.63 47.72 48.47
N LYS A 105 79.44 46.74 48.89
CA LYS A 105 79.37 45.37 48.35
C LYS A 105 78.01 44.74 48.66
N ARG A 106 77.54 44.84 49.90
CA ARG A 106 76.23 44.31 50.31
C ARG A 106 75.07 44.93 49.53
N ILE A 107 75.10 46.25 49.30
CA ILE A 107 74.09 46.94 48.47
C ILE A 107 74.12 46.40 47.04
N GLN A 108 75.30 46.26 46.44
CA GLN A 108 75.43 45.72 45.08
C GLN A 108 74.93 44.27 44.95
N ASP A 109 75.14 43.44 45.98
CA ASP A 109 74.63 42.07 46.00
C ASP A 109 73.10 42.05 46.14
N LEU A 110 72.53 42.90 47.00
CA LEU A 110 71.08 43.05 47.15
C LEU A 110 70.42 43.62 45.87
N GLU A 111 71.06 44.56 45.18
CA GLU A 111 70.60 45.07 43.88
C GLU A 111 70.58 43.96 42.82
N ARG A 112 71.59 43.08 42.82
CA ARG A 112 71.65 41.91 41.94
C ARG A 112 70.53 40.92 42.26
N GLU A 113 70.32 40.61 43.54
CA GLU A 113 69.23 39.73 43.98
C GLU A 113 67.85 40.32 43.62
N LEU A 114 67.63 41.62 43.85
CA LEU A 114 66.40 42.31 43.48
C LEU A 114 66.15 42.26 41.96
N SER A 115 67.20 42.48 41.16
CA SER A 115 67.11 42.35 39.69
C SER A 115 66.76 40.93 39.28
N ASN A 116 67.37 39.92 39.90
CA ASN A 116 67.07 38.52 39.61
C ASN A 116 65.62 38.17 39.99
N CYS A 117 65.16 38.59 41.17
CA CYS A 117 63.78 38.39 41.60
C CYS A 117 62.78 39.10 40.67
N SER A 118 63.10 40.30 40.19
CA SER A 118 62.26 41.00 39.21
C SER A 118 62.11 40.21 37.92
N GLN A 119 63.21 39.66 37.39
CA GLN A 119 63.19 38.84 36.18
C GLN A 119 62.42 37.53 36.37
N GLU A 120 62.52 36.91 37.55
CA GLU A 120 61.74 35.72 37.89
C GLU A 120 60.23 36.02 37.94
N ILE A 121 59.84 37.16 38.50
CA ILE A 121 58.44 37.61 38.51
C ILE A 121 57.92 37.79 37.07
N ASP A 122 58.69 38.45 36.19
CA ASP A 122 58.31 38.64 34.80
C ASP A 122 58.14 37.30 34.08
N TYR A 123 59.09 36.36 34.27
CA TYR A 123 59.01 35.01 33.71
C TYR A 123 57.79 34.22 34.20
N LEU A 124 57.46 34.33 35.49
CA LEU A 124 56.27 33.68 36.05
C LEU A 124 54.98 34.34 35.55
N GLN A 125 54.96 35.65 35.33
CA GLN A 125 53.82 36.35 34.72
C GLN A 125 53.60 35.91 33.27
N ASP A 126 54.66 35.78 32.48
CA ASP A 126 54.55 35.29 31.10
C ASP A 126 54.01 33.85 31.05
N GLN A 127 54.50 32.98 31.95
CA GLN A 127 53.95 31.63 32.07
C GLN A 127 52.48 31.63 32.48
N LEU A 128 52.10 32.47 33.44
CA LEU A 128 50.71 32.58 33.88
C LEU A 128 49.81 33.06 32.74
N ASN A 129 50.23 34.10 32.01
CA ASN A 129 49.51 34.59 30.83
C ASN A 129 49.37 33.51 29.76
N GLY A 130 50.42 32.73 29.51
CA GLY A 130 50.37 31.59 28.60
C GLY A 130 49.32 30.55 29.03
N ARG A 131 49.30 30.19 30.31
CA ARG A 131 48.30 29.27 30.88
C ARG A 131 46.88 29.84 30.82
N ASP A 132 46.69 31.13 31.07
CA ASP A 132 45.38 31.78 30.96
C ASP A 132 44.85 31.73 29.53
N THR A 133 45.72 31.94 28.52
CA THR A 133 45.31 31.79 27.11
C THR A 133 44.93 30.34 26.76
N GLU A 134 45.66 29.35 27.29
CA GLU A 134 45.35 27.93 27.12
C GLU A 134 44.01 27.58 27.77
N ILE A 135 43.76 28.05 28.99
CA ILE A 135 42.50 27.87 29.71
C ILE A 135 41.34 28.48 28.93
N ASN A 136 41.48 29.72 28.43
CA ASN A 136 40.44 30.36 27.62
C ASN A 136 40.11 29.55 26.36
N HIS A 137 41.14 29.03 25.67
CA HIS A 137 40.92 28.18 24.50
C HIS A 137 40.19 26.87 24.85
N MET A 138 40.58 26.22 25.95
CA MET A 138 39.88 25.03 26.43
C MET A 138 38.44 25.33 26.84
N THR A 139 38.20 26.46 27.49
CA THR A 139 36.87 26.93 27.86
C THR A 139 35.98 27.12 26.63
N ASP A 140 36.48 27.78 25.57
CA ASP A 140 35.73 27.95 24.32
C ASP A 140 35.41 26.61 23.66
N TYR A 141 36.37 25.68 23.66
CA TYR A 141 36.17 24.33 23.13
C TYR A 141 35.10 23.55 23.93
N ILE A 142 35.13 23.62 25.26
CA ILE A 142 34.10 23.01 26.12
C ILE A 142 32.73 23.60 25.79
N HIS A 143 32.59 24.92 25.68
CA HIS A 143 31.31 25.56 25.32
C HIS A 143 30.81 25.12 23.93
N ASN A 144 31.70 24.93 22.95
CA ASN A 144 31.33 24.38 21.63
C ASN A 144 30.77 22.96 21.75
N LEU A 145 31.42 22.11 22.54
CA LEU A 145 30.96 20.74 22.79
C LEU A 145 29.62 20.71 23.52
N GLU A 146 29.43 21.55 24.54
CA GLU A 146 28.16 21.68 25.25
C GLU A 146 27.03 22.15 24.33
N SER A 147 27.31 23.09 23.43
CA SER A 147 26.33 23.53 22.42
C SER A 147 25.93 22.39 21.49
N LYS A 148 26.90 21.65 20.96
CA LYS A 148 26.65 20.46 20.14
C LYS A 148 25.88 19.37 20.89
N LEU A 149 26.10 19.23 22.20
CA LEU A 149 25.38 18.28 23.03
C LEU A 149 23.91 18.70 23.21
N ARG A 150 23.63 19.99 23.44
CA ARG A 150 22.26 20.52 23.50
C ARG A 150 21.51 20.31 22.19
N GLU A 151 22.14 20.54 21.03
CA GLU A 151 21.53 20.21 19.73
C GLU A 151 21.19 18.71 19.62
N LYS A 152 21.95 17.83 20.27
CA LYS A 152 21.62 16.39 20.36
C LYS A 152 20.44 16.09 21.26
N GLU A 153 20.18 16.91 22.28
CA GLU A 153 18.99 16.77 23.12
C GLU A 153 17.71 17.07 22.33
N ASP A 154 17.74 18.00 21.38
CA ASP A 154 16.61 18.25 20.46
C ASP A 154 16.29 17.03 19.58
N PHE A 155 17.30 16.23 19.20
CA PHE A 155 17.06 14.97 18.50
C PHE A 155 16.30 13.95 19.36
N ASN A 156 16.49 13.95 20.69
CA ASN A 156 15.74 13.04 21.56
C ASN A 156 14.24 13.38 21.56
N GLU A 157 13.90 14.66 21.46
CA GLU A 157 12.51 15.11 21.32
C GLU A 157 11.89 14.65 20.00
N ILE A 158 12.63 14.74 18.90
CA ILE A 158 12.22 14.21 17.58
C ILE A 158 12.05 12.68 17.63
N VAL A 159 12.98 11.95 18.26
CA VAL A 159 12.87 10.50 18.42
C VAL A 159 11.63 10.14 19.25
N ARG A 160 11.33 10.92 20.29
CA ARG A 160 10.14 10.74 21.11
C ARG A 160 8.84 11.01 20.34
N SER A 161 8.78 12.07 19.54
CA SER A 161 7.59 12.40 18.72
C SER A 161 7.35 11.32 17.67
N LEU A 162 8.38 10.91 16.93
CA LEU A 162 8.29 9.80 15.97
C LEU A 162 7.87 8.49 16.64
N GLY A 163 8.37 8.22 17.85
CA GLY A 163 7.96 7.06 18.63
C GLY A 163 6.48 7.09 19.05
N GLN A 164 5.91 8.27 19.30
CA GLN A 164 4.48 8.44 19.59
C GLN A 164 3.64 8.28 18.32
N GLU A 165 4.04 8.92 17.21
CA GLU A 165 3.37 8.79 15.91
C GLU A 165 3.34 7.32 15.44
N LEU A 166 4.45 6.60 15.60
CA LEU A 166 4.52 5.18 15.29
C LEU A 166 3.54 4.34 16.13
N LYS A 167 3.35 4.69 17.42
CA LYS A 167 2.36 4.01 18.27
C LYS A 167 0.94 4.27 17.81
N VAL A 168 0.61 5.53 17.48
CA VAL A 168 -0.72 5.91 16.96
C VAL A 168 -1.00 5.19 15.64
N CYS A 169 -0.07 5.24 14.69
CA CYS A 169 -0.20 4.55 13.40
C CYS A 169 -0.36 3.03 13.57
N ASN A 170 0.35 2.42 14.52
CA ASN A 170 0.16 0.99 14.82
C ASN A 170 -1.22 0.67 15.39
N LEU A 171 -1.78 1.52 16.25
CA LEU A 171 -3.14 1.35 16.77
C LEU A 171 -4.18 1.48 15.65
N GLU A 172 -4.04 2.47 14.77
CA GLU A 172 -4.91 2.64 13.59
C GLU A 172 -4.84 1.43 12.67
N ARG A 173 -3.63 0.92 12.40
CA ARG A 173 -3.42 -0.30 11.60
C ARG A 173 -4.15 -1.51 12.19
N LEU A 174 -4.07 -1.70 13.52
CA LEU A 174 -4.75 -2.79 14.20
C LEU A 174 -6.27 -2.66 14.10
N ALA A 175 -6.81 -1.46 14.31
CA ALA A 175 -8.25 -1.20 14.16
C ALA A 175 -8.75 -1.45 12.72
N LEU A 176 -7.95 -1.08 11.71
CA LEU A 176 -8.27 -1.37 10.31
C LEU A 176 -8.25 -2.86 9.99
N LEU A 177 -7.30 -3.62 10.56
CA LEU A 177 -7.24 -5.07 10.40
C LEU A 177 -8.47 -5.75 11.00
N GLU A 178 -8.89 -5.36 12.21
CA GLU A 178 -10.11 -5.88 12.83
C GLU A 178 -11.36 -5.56 11.99
N LYS A 179 -11.45 -4.34 11.44
CA LYS A 179 -12.55 -3.97 10.53
C LYS A 179 -12.54 -4.82 9.26
N LEU A 180 -11.37 -5.11 8.70
CA LEU A 180 -11.22 -5.94 7.51
C LEU A 180 -11.63 -7.38 7.78
N GLU A 181 -11.21 -7.96 8.91
CA GLU A 181 -11.61 -9.30 9.35
C GLU A 181 -13.13 -9.41 9.53
N ASN A 182 -13.76 -8.42 10.17
CA ASN A 182 -15.22 -8.36 10.29
C ASN A 182 -15.92 -8.32 8.93
N LYS A 183 -15.41 -7.54 7.97
CA LYS A 183 -15.96 -7.49 6.61
C LYS A 183 -15.73 -8.78 5.84
N GLU A 184 -14.61 -9.45 6.03
CA GLU A 184 -14.37 -10.76 5.45
C GLU A 184 -15.37 -11.79 5.98
N GLN A 185 -15.68 -11.76 7.28
CA GLN A 185 -16.69 -12.64 7.86
C GLN A 185 -18.11 -12.35 7.35
N GLU A 186 -18.50 -11.07 7.23
CA GLU A 186 -19.76 -10.67 6.61
C GLU A 186 -19.87 -11.19 5.16
N LEU A 187 -18.79 -11.06 4.36
CA LEU A 187 -18.75 -11.57 2.99
C LEU A 187 -18.91 -13.08 2.95
N ARG A 188 -18.19 -13.83 3.79
CA ARG A 188 -18.34 -15.31 3.89
C ARG A 188 -19.78 -15.71 4.23
N ASN A 189 -20.42 -15.00 5.16
CA ASN A 189 -21.82 -15.25 5.51
C ASN A 189 -22.77 -14.96 4.33
N SER A 190 -22.53 -13.87 3.60
CA SER A 190 -23.30 -13.52 2.41
C SER A 190 -23.13 -14.57 1.30
N THR A 191 -21.91 -15.05 1.07
CA THR A 191 -21.63 -16.12 0.09
C THR A 191 -22.40 -17.39 0.45
N LEU A 192 -22.37 -17.83 1.71
CA LEU A 192 -23.12 -19.00 2.16
C LEU A 192 -24.64 -18.82 1.99
N SER A 193 -25.16 -17.61 2.23
CA SER A 193 -26.57 -17.32 1.97
C SER A 193 -26.93 -17.38 0.48
N ILE A 194 -26.03 -16.96 -0.41
CA ILE A 194 -26.23 -17.05 -1.85
C ILE A 194 -26.24 -18.52 -2.29
N GLU A 195 -25.27 -19.32 -1.83
CA GLU A 195 -25.19 -20.76 -2.13
C GLU A 195 -26.47 -21.50 -1.71
N ASN A 196 -26.99 -21.21 -0.51
CA ASN A 196 -28.26 -21.79 -0.05
C ASN A 196 -29.46 -21.38 -0.91
N LEU A 197 -29.50 -20.13 -1.40
CA LEU A 197 -30.55 -19.66 -2.29
C LEU A 197 -30.46 -20.32 -3.67
N GLU A 198 -29.25 -20.48 -4.22
CA GLU A 198 -29.00 -21.18 -5.48
C GLU A 198 -29.42 -22.65 -5.40
N GLU A 199 -29.10 -23.32 -4.28
CA GLU A 199 -29.56 -24.69 -4.02
C GLU A 199 -31.09 -24.75 -3.93
N SER A 200 -31.73 -23.83 -3.20
CA SER A 200 -33.18 -23.75 -3.11
C SER A 200 -33.85 -23.52 -4.48
N ILE A 201 -33.30 -22.63 -5.31
CA ILE A 201 -33.81 -22.36 -6.66
C ILE A 201 -33.66 -23.60 -7.54
N SER A 202 -32.51 -24.29 -7.45
CA SER A 202 -32.24 -25.51 -8.20
C SER A 202 -33.20 -26.65 -7.82
N ASN A 203 -33.51 -26.79 -6.53
CA ASN A 203 -34.48 -27.77 -6.03
C ASN A 203 -35.90 -27.48 -6.55
N VAL A 204 -36.36 -26.22 -6.46
CA VAL A 204 -37.68 -25.82 -6.97
C VAL A 204 -37.76 -25.99 -8.50
N ALA A 205 -36.69 -25.67 -9.23
CA ALA A 205 -36.64 -25.89 -10.67
C ALA A 205 -36.76 -27.38 -11.04
N LEU A 206 -36.12 -28.27 -10.26
CA LEU A 206 -36.23 -29.71 -10.43
C LEU A 206 -37.65 -30.22 -10.14
N GLU A 207 -38.30 -29.73 -9.08
CA GLU A 207 -39.70 -30.05 -8.78
C GLU A 207 -40.63 -29.70 -9.94
N TYR A 208 -40.55 -28.47 -10.47
CA TYR A 208 -41.34 -28.07 -11.63
C TYR A 208 -41.04 -28.90 -12.88
N GLN A 209 -39.78 -29.28 -13.11
CA GLN A 209 -39.42 -30.15 -14.23
C GLN A 209 -40.06 -31.54 -14.09
N CYS A 210 -40.13 -32.08 -12.87
CA CYS A 210 -40.79 -33.35 -12.60
C CYS A 210 -42.30 -33.25 -12.83
N ASP A 211 -42.94 -32.17 -12.38
CA ASP A 211 -44.36 -31.92 -12.60
C ASP A 211 -44.69 -31.80 -14.10
N ILE A 212 -43.87 -31.08 -14.88
CA ILE A 212 -44.03 -30.94 -16.32
C ILE A 212 -43.93 -32.29 -17.04
N GLU A 213 -42.91 -33.10 -16.71
CA GLU A 213 -42.77 -34.43 -17.33
C GLU A 213 -43.89 -35.38 -16.89
N SER A 214 -44.38 -35.28 -15.66
CA SER A 214 -45.57 -36.03 -15.21
C SER A 214 -46.81 -35.65 -16.02
N MET A 215 -47.11 -34.35 -16.16
CA MET A 215 -48.24 -33.87 -16.95
C MET A 215 -48.14 -34.30 -18.42
N LYS A 216 -46.93 -34.32 -18.99
CA LYS A 216 -46.67 -34.78 -20.35
C LYS A 216 -46.94 -36.28 -20.52
N LEU A 217 -46.57 -37.10 -19.53
CA LEU A 217 -46.91 -38.53 -19.52
C LEU A 217 -48.42 -38.75 -19.44
N ASP A 218 -49.12 -38.01 -18.59
CA ASP A 218 -50.59 -38.07 -18.47
C ASP A 218 -51.28 -37.66 -19.77
N LEU A 219 -50.79 -36.60 -20.44
CA LEU A 219 -51.30 -36.16 -21.73
C LEU A 219 -51.14 -37.24 -22.80
N MET A 220 -49.95 -37.86 -22.90
CA MET A 220 -49.71 -38.96 -23.84
C MET A 220 -50.61 -40.17 -23.57
N ALA A 221 -50.86 -40.50 -22.30
CA ALA A 221 -51.79 -41.57 -21.92
C ALA A 221 -53.23 -41.23 -22.34
N MET A 222 -53.66 -39.98 -22.12
CA MET A 222 -54.97 -39.49 -22.53
C MET A 222 -55.15 -39.52 -24.05
N GLU A 223 -54.17 -39.01 -24.82
CA GLU A 223 -54.17 -39.05 -26.28
C GLU A 223 -54.34 -40.47 -26.80
N ARG A 224 -53.59 -41.43 -26.23
CA ARG A 224 -53.70 -42.85 -26.59
C ARG A 224 -55.11 -43.39 -26.34
N SER A 225 -55.67 -43.12 -25.16
CA SER A 225 -57.03 -43.56 -24.83
C SER A 225 -58.09 -42.95 -25.74
N PHE A 226 -57.88 -41.71 -26.20
CA PHE A 226 -58.77 -41.04 -27.15
C PHE A 226 -58.72 -41.70 -28.53
N PHE A 227 -57.53 -42.06 -29.03
CA PHE A 227 -57.40 -42.80 -30.28
C PHE A 227 -58.07 -44.17 -30.19
N GLU A 228 -57.86 -44.91 -29.10
CA GLU A 228 -58.50 -46.21 -28.86
C GLU A 228 -60.04 -46.09 -28.80
N ALA A 229 -60.56 -45.09 -28.08
CA ALA A 229 -62.00 -44.83 -28.01
C ALA A 229 -62.61 -44.46 -29.37
N LYS A 230 -61.86 -43.71 -30.19
CA LYS A 230 -62.27 -43.34 -31.55
C LYS A 230 -62.32 -44.56 -32.47
N GLU A 231 -61.34 -45.45 -32.39
CA GLU A 231 -61.32 -46.72 -33.12
C GLU A 231 -62.53 -47.58 -32.75
N LEU A 232 -62.79 -47.75 -31.45
CA LEU A 232 -63.97 -48.47 -30.95
C LEU A 232 -65.29 -47.83 -31.43
N GLN A 233 -65.37 -46.51 -31.48
CA GLN A 233 -66.54 -45.80 -32.01
C GLN A 233 -66.75 -46.09 -33.50
N GLU A 234 -65.67 -46.11 -34.29
CA GLU A 234 -65.72 -46.40 -35.72
C GLU A 234 -66.11 -47.86 -35.99
N GLU A 235 -65.56 -48.81 -35.22
CA GLU A 235 -65.96 -50.21 -35.23
C GLU A 235 -67.44 -50.39 -34.85
N ALA A 236 -67.91 -49.70 -33.81
CA ALA A 236 -69.31 -49.73 -33.39
C ALA A 236 -70.24 -49.17 -34.49
N ALA A 237 -69.86 -48.06 -35.13
CA ALA A 237 -70.60 -47.47 -36.24
C ALA A 237 -70.62 -48.40 -37.47
N GLN A 238 -69.53 -49.10 -37.76
CA GLN A 238 -69.47 -50.12 -38.81
C GLN A 238 -70.35 -51.33 -38.47
N GLY A 239 -70.30 -51.83 -37.24
CA GLY A 239 -71.17 -52.90 -36.74
C GLY A 239 -72.65 -52.53 -36.84
N GLN A 240 -73.00 -51.30 -36.45
CA GLN A 240 -74.36 -50.77 -36.59
C GLN A 240 -74.81 -50.73 -38.05
N ARG A 241 -73.96 -50.29 -38.98
CA ARG A 241 -74.26 -50.31 -40.43
C ARG A 241 -74.56 -51.73 -40.93
N ARG A 242 -73.71 -52.72 -40.58
CA ARG A 242 -73.93 -54.13 -40.94
C ARG A 242 -75.26 -54.65 -40.38
N MET A 243 -75.56 -54.33 -39.12
CA MET A 243 -76.80 -54.75 -38.46
C MET A 243 -78.04 -54.10 -39.11
N GLN A 244 -77.96 -52.82 -39.47
CA GLN A 244 -79.03 -52.13 -40.21
C GLN A 244 -79.27 -52.76 -41.58
N GLU A 245 -78.21 -53.17 -42.28
CA GLU A 245 -78.30 -53.86 -43.57
C GLU A 245 -78.97 -55.23 -43.44
N LEU A 246 -78.54 -56.05 -42.47
CA LEU A 246 -79.20 -57.32 -42.13
C LEU A 246 -80.68 -57.13 -41.78
N THR A 247 -81.00 -56.10 -40.99
CA THR A 247 -82.38 -55.78 -40.61
C THR A 247 -83.24 -55.45 -41.85
N LYS A 248 -82.70 -54.67 -42.79
CA LYS A 248 -83.38 -54.38 -44.07
C LYS A 248 -83.62 -55.67 -44.85
N THR A 249 -82.61 -56.55 -44.94
CA THR A 249 -82.71 -57.84 -45.63
C THR A 249 -83.79 -58.73 -45.01
N TYR A 250 -83.81 -58.88 -43.68
CA TYR A 250 -84.85 -59.66 -43.01
C TYR A 250 -86.24 -59.06 -43.18
N LYS A 251 -86.36 -57.72 -43.16
CA LYS A 251 -87.64 -57.06 -43.41
C LYS A 251 -88.17 -57.37 -44.82
N LEU A 252 -87.30 -57.39 -45.83
CA LEU A 252 -87.66 -57.81 -47.19
C LEU A 252 -88.10 -59.28 -47.23
N GLN A 253 -87.34 -60.19 -46.60
CA GLN A 253 -87.70 -61.61 -46.53
C GLN A 253 -89.06 -61.84 -45.85
N ILE A 254 -89.35 -61.11 -44.78
CA ILE A 254 -90.66 -61.17 -44.10
C ILE A 254 -91.76 -60.67 -45.04
N GLN A 255 -91.54 -59.57 -45.76
CA GLN A 255 -92.50 -59.04 -46.72
C GLN A 255 -92.75 -60.04 -47.87
N ASP A 256 -91.71 -60.67 -48.40
CA ASP A 256 -91.83 -61.71 -49.41
C ASP A 256 -92.60 -62.92 -48.89
N ALA A 257 -92.33 -63.37 -47.67
CA ALA A 257 -93.08 -64.46 -47.03
C ALA A 257 -94.56 -64.10 -46.79
N GLN A 258 -94.86 -62.86 -46.42
CA GLN A 258 -96.23 -62.35 -46.33
C GLN A 258 -96.93 -62.36 -47.69
N ASN A 259 -96.25 -61.91 -48.76
CA ASN A 259 -96.79 -61.95 -50.13
C ASN A 259 -97.11 -63.39 -50.56
N VAL A 260 -96.22 -64.36 -50.27
CA VAL A 260 -96.47 -65.78 -50.52
C VAL A 260 -97.70 -66.27 -49.76
N THR A 261 -97.88 -65.85 -48.51
CA THR A 261 -99.05 -66.21 -47.70
C THR A 261 -100.35 -65.68 -48.33
N CYS A 262 -100.38 -64.43 -48.81
CA CYS A 262 -101.51 -63.88 -49.54
C CYS A 262 -101.82 -64.66 -50.83
N LEU A 263 -100.79 -65.05 -51.60
CA LEU A 263 -100.96 -65.86 -52.81
C LEU A 263 -101.50 -67.27 -52.50
N VAL A 264 -101.18 -67.84 -51.34
CA VAL A 264 -101.74 -69.11 -50.88
C VAL A 264 -103.22 -68.96 -50.54
N GLU A 265 -103.60 -67.88 -49.83
CA GLU A 265 -105.01 -67.57 -49.54
C GLU A 265 -105.81 -67.31 -50.82
N GLU A 266 -105.29 -66.52 -51.75
CA GLU A 266 -105.90 -66.28 -53.06
C GLU A 266 -106.08 -67.59 -53.84
N ASN A 267 -105.06 -68.45 -53.86
CA ASN A 267 -105.18 -69.79 -54.47
C ASN A 267 -106.25 -70.65 -53.81
N LYS A 268 -106.38 -70.59 -52.49
CA LYS A 268 -107.44 -71.31 -51.77
C LYS A 268 -108.82 -70.78 -52.18
N GLU A 269 -108.98 -69.47 -52.25
CA GLU A 269 -110.23 -68.84 -52.70
C GLU A 269 -110.56 -69.22 -54.15
N LEU A 270 -109.58 -69.18 -55.06
CA LEU A 270 -109.72 -69.61 -56.44
C LEU A 270 -110.10 -71.10 -56.54
N ARG A 271 -109.53 -71.96 -55.69
CA ARG A 271 -109.91 -73.38 -55.63
C ARG A 271 -111.34 -73.58 -55.14
N GLU A 272 -111.79 -72.82 -54.14
CA GLU A 272 -113.19 -72.87 -53.70
C GLU A 272 -114.15 -72.33 -54.77
N LYS A 273 -113.78 -71.24 -55.45
CA LYS A 273 -114.50 -70.71 -56.62
C LYS A 273 -114.55 -71.71 -57.77
N LEU A 274 -113.44 -72.39 -58.05
CA LEU A 274 -113.37 -73.46 -59.04
C LEU A 274 -114.29 -74.61 -58.66
N LYS A 275 -114.27 -75.03 -57.39
CA LYS A 275 -115.12 -76.11 -56.88
C LYS A 275 -116.61 -75.74 -56.94
N THR A 276 -116.99 -74.51 -56.58
CA THR A 276 -118.37 -74.02 -56.75
C THR A 276 -118.76 -73.94 -58.22
N PHE A 277 -117.88 -73.45 -59.10
CA PHE A 277 -118.10 -73.47 -60.55
C PHE A 277 -118.25 -74.90 -61.08
N GLU A 278 -117.40 -75.84 -60.67
CA GLU A 278 -117.46 -77.25 -61.04
C GLU A 278 -118.75 -77.90 -60.54
N THR A 279 -119.21 -77.56 -59.34
CA THR A 279 -120.52 -77.99 -58.81
C THR A 279 -121.67 -77.38 -59.62
N ASN A 280 -121.58 -76.10 -60.00
CA ASN A 280 -122.56 -75.44 -60.87
C ASN A 280 -122.56 -76.04 -62.29
N VAL A 281 -121.40 -76.41 -62.83
CA VAL A 281 -121.27 -77.12 -64.12
C VAL A 281 -121.82 -78.53 -64.00
N MET A 282 -121.58 -79.23 -62.89
CA MET A 282 -122.20 -80.53 -62.61
C MET A 282 -123.72 -80.42 -62.52
N LEU A 283 -124.25 -79.44 -61.79
CA LEU A 283 -125.68 -79.17 -61.71
C LEU A 283 -126.24 -78.77 -63.08
N PHE A 284 -125.52 -77.95 -63.85
CA PHE A 284 -125.88 -77.61 -65.23
C PHE A 284 -125.85 -78.84 -66.14
N LEU A 285 -124.86 -79.72 -66.02
CA LEU A 285 -124.76 -80.97 -66.78
C LEU A 285 -125.83 -81.98 -66.36
N GLN A 286 -126.27 -81.95 -65.09
CA GLN A 286 -127.33 -82.80 -64.55
C GLN A 286 -128.73 -82.27 -64.94
N GLU A 287 -128.90 -80.95 -65.01
CA GLU A 287 -130.07 -80.25 -65.55
C GLU A 287 -130.15 -80.39 -67.08
N MET A 288 -129.00 -80.37 -67.77
CA MET A 288 -128.92 -80.55 -69.21
C MET A 288 -129.10 -82.02 -69.62
N ASN A 289 -128.69 -82.98 -68.78
CA ASN A 289 -128.96 -84.42 -68.98
C ASN A 289 -130.42 -84.83 -68.71
N SER A 290 -131.22 -84.01 -68.04
CA SER A 290 -132.63 -84.33 -67.76
C SER A 290 -133.62 -83.74 -68.77
N GLN A 291 -133.18 -82.80 -69.63
CA GLN A 291 -134.14 -82.07 -70.48
C GLN A 291 -134.08 -82.36 -71.99
N PHE A 292 -132.99 -82.80 -72.64
CA PHE A 292 -133.03 -83.06 -74.10
C PHE A 292 -131.92 -84.01 -74.61
N PRO A 293 -132.25 -85.22 -75.14
CA PRO A 293 -131.38 -85.98 -76.02
C PRO A 293 -131.70 -85.64 -77.49
N GLU A 294 -130.69 -85.18 -78.24
CA GLU A 294 -130.71 -84.75 -79.65
C GLU A 294 -131.00 -83.25 -79.93
N LEU A 295 -129.94 -82.46 -80.12
CA LEU A 295 -129.67 -81.74 -81.38
C LEU A 295 -128.34 -80.95 -81.33
N LEU A 296 -127.64 -80.93 -82.48
CA LEU A 296 -126.66 -79.93 -82.97
C LEU A 296 -125.29 -79.89 -82.27
N LYS A 297 -124.18 -80.41 -82.85
CA LYS A 297 -123.50 -80.06 -84.12
C LYS A 297 -123.38 -78.55 -84.38
N ASN A 298 -122.12 -78.09 -84.37
CA ASN A 298 -121.58 -76.85 -84.98
C ASN A 298 -121.87 -75.56 -84.16
N GLN A 299 -121.02 -74.53 -84.02
CA GLN A 299 -119.74 -74.17 -84.64
C GLN A 299 -119.18 -72.88 -83.98
N ALA A 300 -117.86 -72.84 -83.80
CA ALA A 300 -116.91 -71.72 -83.89
C ALA A 300 -117.13 -70.31 -83.27
N THR A 301 -116.01 -69.88 -82.64
CA THR A 301 -115.28 -68.59 -82.73
C THR A 301 -115.69 -67.35 -81.92
N LEU A 302 -114.69 -66.76 -81.22
CA LEU A 302 -114.28 -65.33 -81.19
C LEU A 302 -113.01 -65.20 -80.29
N SER A 303 -111.81 -64.89 -80.82
CA SER A 303 -111.15 -63.56 -80.96
C SER A 303 -110.79 -62.88 -79.61
N SER A 304 -109.52 -62.77 -79.17
CA SER A 304 -108.35 -61.97 -79.63
C SER A 304 -108.43 -60.45 -79.34
N LEU A 305 -107.57 -59.92 -78.45
CA LEU A 305 -107.15 -58.50 -78.28
C LEU A 305 -106.15 -58.46 -77.10
N SER A 306 -105.05 -57.70 -77.02
CA SER A 306 -104.33 -56.80 -77.93
C SER A 306 -102.96 -56.41 -77.34
N LYS A 307 -102.06 -56.02 -78.24
CA LYS A 307 -100.78 -55.29 -78.07
C LYS A 307 -100.92 -53.87 -77.48
N SER A 308 -99.82 -53.32 -76.94
CA SER A 308 -99.27 -51.94 -77.15
C SER A 308 -98.20 -51.61 -76.09
N GLU A 309 -96.90 -51.48 -76.41
CA GLU A 309 -96.15 -50.29 -76.88
C GLU A 309 -95.92 -49.15 -75.87
N ASN A 310 -94.62 -48.92 -75.59
CA ASN A 310 -93.84 -47.69 -75.34
C ASN A 310 -94.27 -46.66 -74.25
N ASP A 311 -93.33 -46.26 -73.36
CA ASP A 311 -92.73 -44.90 -73.36
C ASP A 311 -91.57 -44.77 -72.32
N PRO A 312 -90.42 -44.14 -72.65
CA PRO A 312 -89.28 -43.93 -71.76
C PRO A 312 -89.28 -42.50 -71.21
N ARG A 313 -89.76 -42.31 -69.97
CA ARG A 313 -89.79 -40.95 -69.38
C ARG A 313 -89.75 -40.91 -67.84
N MET A 314 -88.83 -41.64 -67.20
CA MET A 314 -88.72 -41.67 -65.73
C MET A 314 -87.30 -41.45 -65.17
N TYR A 315 -86.38 -40.86 -65.95
CA TYR A 315 -85.03 -40.49 -65.49
C TYR A 315 -84.82 -38.98 -65.28
N SER A 316 -85.87 -38.16 -65.43
CA SER A 316 -85.80 -36.69 -65.25
C SER A 316 -86.05 -36.24 -63.80
N ASP A 317 -86.78 -37.02 -63.00
CA ASP A 317 -87.24 -36.57 -61.68
C ASP A 317 -86.28 -36.93 -60.53
N ILE A 318 -85.41 -37.93 -60.73
CA ILE A 318 -84.42 -38.35 -59.73
C ILE A 318 -83.20 -37.39 -59.73
N LEU A 319 -82.83 -36.86 -60.90
CA LEU A 319 -81.76 -35.86 -61.03
C LEU A 319 -82.17 -34.48 -60.49
N SER A 320 -83.46 -34.13 -60.54
CA SER A 320 -83.98 -32.87 -59.97
C SER A 320 -84.03 -32.87 -58.43
N VAL A 321 -84.24 -34.02 -57.79
CA VAL A 321 -84.28 -34.15 -56.32
C VAL A 321 -82.87 -34.21 -55.70
N LEU A 322 -81.87 -34.74 -56.42
CA LEU A 322 -80.47 -34.77 -55.96
C LEU A 322 -79.76 -33.42 -56.13
N LEU A 323 -80.10 -32.63 -57.16
CA LEU A 323 -79.64 -31.24 -57.30
C LEU A 323 -80.24 -30.30 -56.25
N ALA A 324 -81.49 -30.52 -55.83
CA ALA A 324 -82.13 -29.74 -54.76
C ALA A 324 -81.51 -29.98 -53.37
N LYS A 325 -80.90 -31.15 -53.13
CA LYS A 325 -80.25 -31.48 -51.85
C LYS A 325 -78.80 -30.97 -51.74
N LEU A 326 -78.11 -30.79 -52.87
CA LEU A 326 -76.78 -30.17 -52.92
C LEU A 326 -76.84 -28.64 -52.84
N VAL A 327 -77.92 -28.02 -53.32
CA VAL A 327 -78.14 -26.56 -53.19
C VAL A 327 -78.56 -26.15 -51.77
N ALA A 328 -79.08 -27.07 -50.95
CA ALA A 328 -79.42 -26.82 -49.55
C ALA A 328 -78.22 -26.83 -48.58
N GLN A 329 -77.04 -27.26 -49.03
CA GLN A 329 -75.81 -27.31 -48.21
C GLN A 329 -74.92 -26.07 -48.38
N ARG A 330 -75.49 -24.97 -48.89
CA ARG A 330 -74.82 -23.69 -49.12
C ARG A 330 -75.35 -22.57 -48.22
N LYS A 331 -75.64 -22.90 -46.96
CA LYS A 331 -76.13 -21.94 -45.96
C LYS A 331 -75.35 -22.09 -44.64
N SER A 332 -74.03 -21.95 -44.74
CA SER A 332 -73.14 -21.65 -43.60
C SER A 332 -71.82 -21.00 -44.08
N GLU A 333 -71.88 -20.14 -45.11
CA GLU A 333 -70.72 -19.31 -45.50
C GLU A 333 -70.56 -18.08 -44.59
N ALA A 334 -71.64 -17.63 -43.94
CA ALA A 334 -71.61 -16.45 -43.07
C ALA A 334 -70.87 -16.65 -41.73
N ASP A 335 -70.85 -17.88 -41.18
CA ASP A 335 -70.21 -18.20 -39.90
C ASP A 335 -68.71 -18.49 -40.06
N SER A 336 -68.31 -19.07 -41.19
CA SER A 336 -66.91 -19.34 -41.54
C SER A 336 -66.15 -18.09 -41.99
N GLU A 337 -66.82 -17.13 -42.64
CA GLU A 337 -66.19 -15.86 -43.03
C GLU A 337 -65.88 -14.96 -41.82
N ASN A 338 -66.67 -15.07 -40.75
CA ASN A 338 -66.45 -14.30 -39.52
C ASN A 338 -65.30 -14.88 -38.69
N GLU A 339 -65.19 -16.20 -38.58
CA GLU A 339 -64.04 -16.88 -37.96
C GLU A 339 -62.75 -16.68 -38.78
N MET A 340 -62.83 -16.66 -40.12
CA MET A 340 -61.66 -16.38 -40.97
C MET A 340 -61.16 -14.93 -40.81
N LYS A 341 -62.05 -13.95 -40.65
CA LYS A 341 -61.69 -12.56 -40.32
C LYS A 341 -61.07 -12.44 -38.93
N LYS A 342 -61.59 -13.16 -37.93
CA LYS A 342 -61.05 -13.20 -36.57
C LYS A 342 -59.65 -13.81 -36.51
N LEU A 343 -59.42 -14.93 -37.21
CA LEU A 343 -58.09 -15.52 -37.36
C LEU A 343 -57.13 -14.58 -38.09
N SER A 344 -57.60 -13.88 -39.13
CA SER A 344 -56.79 -12.89 -39.85
C SER A 344 -56.40 -11.68 -38.97
N CYS A 345 -57.30 -11.22 -38.09
CA CYS A 345 -56.99 -10.17 -37.12
C CYS A 345 -55.97 -10.63 -36.08
N GLN A 346 -56.09 -11.86 -35.57
CA GLN A 346 -55.11 -12.44 -34.64
C GLN A 346 -53.73 -12.60 -35.28
N ILE A 347 -53.68 -13.06 -36.54
CA ILE A 347 -52.42 -13.15 -37.30
C ILE A 347 -51.78 -11.77 -37.40
N HIS A 348 -52.56 -10.73 -37.68
CA HIS A 348 -52.04 -9.37 -37.77
C HIS A 348 -51.54 -8.83 -36.41
N GLU A 349 -52.24 -9.13 -35.31
CA GLU A 349 -51.78 -8.80 -33.94
C GLU A 349 -50.47 -9.51 -33.59
N TYR A 350 -50.35 -10.80 -33.94
CA TYR A 350 -49.11 -11.55 -33.75
C TYR A 350 -47.96 -11.01 -34.61
N GLU A 351 -48.22 -10.62 -35.86
CA GLU A 351 -47.21 -9.95 -36.71
C GLU A 351 -46.74 -8.63 -36.09
N LEU A 352 -47.66 -7.83 -35.54
CA LEU A 352 -47.31 -6.57 -34.88
C LEU A 352 -46.44 -6.80 -33.65
N LEU A 353 -46.80 -7.80 -32.83
CA LEU A 353 -46.03 -8.20 -31.65
C LEU A 353 -44.64 -8.73 -32.02
N VAL A 354 -44.54 -9.56 -33.07
CA VAL A 354 -43.25 -10.05 -33.57
C VAL A 354 -42.37 -8.90 -34.04
N ASN A 355 -42.94 -7.89 -34.71
CA ASN A 355 -42.19 -6.72 -35.15
C ASN A 355 -41.71 -5.88 -33.97
N GLN A 356 -42.53 -5.67 -32.93
CA GLN A 356 -42.12 -5.00 -31.69
C GLN A 356 -41.00 -5.75 -30.96
N LEU A 357 -41.11 -7.07 -30.83
CA LEU A 357 -40.07 -7.90 -30.20
C LEU A 357 -38.76 -7.86 -31.00
N LYS A 358 -38.82 -7.82 -32.33
CA LYS A 358 -37.63 -7.62 -33.17
C LYS A 358 -36.97 -6.25 -32.96
N GLU A 359 -37.76 -5.21 -32.74
CA GLU A 359 -37.24 -3.87 -32.42
C GLU A 359 -36.52 -3.88 -31.07
N GLN A 360 -37.18 -4.40 -30.02
CA GLN A 360 -36.61 -4.53 -28.69
C GLN A 360 -35.33 -5.38 -28.68
N LEU A 361 -35.29 -6.46 -29.46
CA LEU A 361 -34.09 -7.28 -29.60
C LEU A 361 -32.93 -6.50 -30.24
N ARG A 362 -33.20 -5.62 -31.20
CA ARG A 362 -32.18 -4.77 -31.82
C ARG A 362 -31.64 -3.74 -30.82
N ASP A 363 -32.51 -3.13 -30.03
CA ASP A 363 -32.14 -2.14 -29.03
C ASP A 363 -31.31 -2.76 -27.89
N GLU A 364 -31.75 -3.90 -27.35
CA GLU A 364 -30.99 -4.64 -26.32
C GLU A 364 -29.65 -5.13 -26.86
N LYS A 365 -29.58 -5.57 -28.12
CA LYS A 365 -28.31 -5.94 -28.77
C LYS A 365 -27.37 -4.74 -28.92
N PHE A 366 -27.91 -3.56 -29.24
CA PHE A 366 -27.12 -2.34 -29.34
C PHE A 366 -26.59 -1.92 -27.97
N LYS A 367 -27.44 -1.94 -26.95
CA LYS A 367 -27.07 -1.63 -25.56
C LYS A 367 -26.01 -2.58 -25.00
N ALA A 368 -26.19 -3.89 -25.17
CA ALA A 368 -25.20 -4.89 -24.77
C ALA A 368 -23.84 -4.72 -25.50
N LYS A 369 -23.86 -4.17 -26.72
CA LYS A 369 -22.63 -3.85 -27.46
C LYS A 369 -21.92 -2.63 -26.87
N GLU A 370 -22.65 -1.57 -26.56
CA GLU A 370 -22.13 -0.36 -25.92
C GLU A 370 -21.53 -0.68 -24.54
N GLU A 371 -22.25 -1.44 -23.71
CA GLU A 371 -21.76 -1.89 -22.40
C GLU A 371 -20.50 -2.78 -22.51
N ALA A 372 -20.40 -3.60 -23.56
CA ALA A 372 -19.19 -4.40 -23.82
C ALA A 372 -18.00 -3.56 -24.30
N GLU A 373 -18.24 -2.49 -25.07
CA GLU A 373 -17.21 -1.53 -25.50
C GLU A 373 -16.71 -0.69 -24.30
N ASP A 374 -17.61 -0.22 -23.44
CA ASP A 374 -17.27 0.50 -22.20
C ASP A 374 -16.44 -0.39 -21.26
N PHE A 375 -16.85 -1.63 -21.02
CA PHE A 375 -16.08 -2.57 -20.21
C PHE A 375 -14.69 -2.86 -20.79
N ALA A 376 -14.58 -2.98 -22.13
CA ALA A 376 -13.29 -3.18 -22.78
C ALA A 376 -12.36 -1.96 -22.58
N GLN A 377 -12.91 -0.76 -22.59
CA GLN A 377 -12.19 0.49 -22.33
C GLN A 377 -11.71 0.56 -20.87
N GLU A 378 -12.57 0.27 -19.89
CA GLU A 378 -12.20 0.22 -18.47
C GLU A 378 -11.08 -0.81 -18.22
N MET A 379 -11.19 -1.99 -18.84
CA MET A 379 -10.16 -3.03 -18.76
C MET A 379 -8.83 -2.59 -19.38
N ALA A 380 -8.85 -1.78 -20.44
CA ALA A 380 -7.64 -1.21 -21.03
C ALA A 380 -6.99 -0.17 -20.11
N GLU A 381 -7.78 0.71 -19.49
CA GLU A 381 -7.29 1.70 -18.53
C GLU A 381 -6.67 1.06 -17.29
N LEU A 382 -7.32 0.03 -16.73
CA LEU A 382 -6.77 -0.76 -15.63
C LEU A 382 -5.45 -1.43 -16.01
N ARG A 383 -5.32 -1.96 -17.23
CA ARG A 383 -4.05 -2.53 -17.73
C ARG A 383 -2.96 -1.46 -17.79
N TYR A 384 -3.24 -0.28 -18.32
CA TYR A 384 -2.26 0.82 -18.36
C TYR A 384 -1.81 1.26 -16.97
N GLN A 385 -2.74 1.39 -16.01
CA GLN A 385 -2.42 1.74 -14.63
C GLN A 385 -1.54 0.65 -13.97
N LEU A 386 -1.90 -0.61 -14.12
CA LEU A 386 -1.13 -1.73 -13.56
C LEU A 386 0.28 -1.82 -14.18
N THR A 387 0.41 -1.59 -15.48
CA THR A 387 1.71 -1.52 -16.16
C THR A 387 2.58 -0.38 -15.61
N GLY A 388 2.00 0.79 -15.36
CA GLY A 388 2.70 1.92 -14.72
C GLY A 388 3.23 1.56 -13.33
N LEU A 389 2.40 0.95 -12.49
CA LEU A 389 2.79 0.49 -11.15
C LEU A 389 3.89 -0.58 -11.20
N LEU A 390 3.83 -1.49 -12.17
CA LEU A 390 4.88 -2.50 -12.40
C LEU A 390 6.21 -1.85 -12.77
N GLU A 391 6.23 -0.88 -13.69
CA GLU A 391 7.44 -0.15 -14.06
C GLU A 391 8.06 0.63 -12.90
N GLU A 392 7.23 1.27 -12.06
CA GLU A 392 7.70 1.93 -10.85
C GLU A 392 8.36 0.95 -9.87
N GLU A 393 7.77 -0.23 -9.69
CA GLU A 393 8.37 -1.26 -8.84
C GLU A 393 9.68 -1.81 -9.43
N TYR A 394 9.75 -2.02 -10.75
CA TYR A 394 11.02 -2.37 -11.39
C TYR A 394 12.12 -1.34 -11.10
N LYS A 395 11.79 -0.04 -11.18
CA LYS A 395 12.73 1.05 -10.85
C LYS A 395 13.14 1.04 -9.37
N ARG A 396 12.18 0.84 -8.46
CA ARG A 396 12.45 0.77 -7.01
C ARG A 396 13.38 -0.41 -6.68
N ARG A 397 13.11 -1.60 -7.23
CA ARG A 397 13.97 -2.78 -7.05
C ARG A 397 15.38 -2.56 -7.58
N ALA A 398 15.53 -2.01 -8.79
CA ALA A 398 16.83 -1.71 -9.35
C ALA A 398 17.64 -0.75 -8.48
N CYS A 399 16.99 0.27 -7.87
CA CYS A 399 17.65 1.19 -6.95
C CYS A 399 18.10 0.50 -5.65
N ILE A 400 17.26 -0.38 -5.09
CA ILE A 400 17.60 -1.15 -3.88
C ILE A 400 18.78 -2.09 -4.17
N GLU A 401 18.74 -2.82 -5.28
CA GLU A 401 19.81 -3.72 -5.70
C GLU A 401 21.13 -2.98 -5.91
N GLN A 402 21.10 -1.82 -6.60
CA GLN A 402 22.29 -1.00 -6.79
C GLN A 402 22.88 -0.51 -5.45
N ARG A 403 22.05 -0.06 -4.51
CA ARG A 403 22.52 0.37 -3.18
C ARG A 403 23.10 -0.80 -2.38
N ALA A 404 22.47 -1.98 -2.47
CA ALA A 404 22.97 -3.18 -1.82
C ALA A 404 24.36 -3.59 -2.37
N LEU A 405 24.53 -3.59 -3.69
CA LEU A 405 25.81 -3.85 -4.34
C LEU A 405 26.88 -2.84 -3.91
N GLN A 406 26.56 -1.54 -3.88
CA GLN A 406 27.48 -0.51 -3.39
C GLN A 406 27.94 -0.77 -1.95
N ARG A 407 27.02 -1.17 -1.07
CA ARG A 407 27.34 -1.48 0.32
C ARG A 407 28.20 -2.74 0.44
N ILE A 408 27.94 -3.77 -0.36
CA ILE A 408 28.77 -4.98 -0.42
C ILE A 408 30.20 -4.61 -0.81
N THR A 409 30.38 -3.83 -1.89
CA THR A 409 31.71 -3.39 -2.34
C THR A 409 32.44 -2.57 -1.28
N GLU A 410 31.73 -1.70 -0.55
CA GLU A 410 32.32 -0.94 0.55
C GLU A 410 32.79 -1.86 1.69
N LEU A 411 31.98 -2.84 2.07
CA LEU A 411 32.33 -3.83 3.10
C LEU A 411 33.51 -4.70 2.66
N GLU A 412 33.53 -5.17 1.41
CA GLU A 412 34.66 -5.93 0.85
C GLU A 412 35.96 -5.11 0.89
N ALA A 413 35.91 -3.81 0.59
CA ALA A 413 37.05 -2.92 0.70
C ALA A 413 37.53 -2.75 2.15
N GLN A 414 36.61 -2.59 3.10
CA GLN A 414 36.94 -2.49 4.54
C GLN A 414 37.59 -3.78 5.05
N VAL A 415 37.03 -4.95 4.69
CA VAL A 415 37.58 -6.27 5.03
C VAL A 415 38.97 -6.45 4.42
N SER A 416 39.18 -6.03 3.17
CA SER A 416 40.50 -6.08 2.52
C SER A 416 41.55 -5.24 3.25
N ILE A 417 41.20 -4.03 3.70
CA ILE A 417 42.10 -3.16 4.49
C ILE A 417 42.42 -3.80 5.84
N TYR A 418 41.40 -4.36 6.51
CA TYR A 418 41.59 -5.06 7.78
C TYR A 418 42.60 -6.20 7.63
N TRP A 419 42.40 -7.09 6.66
CA TRP A 419 43.31 -8.22 6.39
C TRP A 419 44.75 -7.79 6.07
N LYS A 420 44.94 -6.69 5.32
CA LYS A 420 46.28 -6.13 5.07
C LYS A 420 46.97 -5.71 6.37
N ARG A 421 46.26 -4.98 7.25
CA ARG A 421 46.79 -4.54 8.54
C ARG A 421 47.13 -5.72 9.46
N THR A 422 46.29 -6.75 9.53
CA THR A 422 46.58 -7.94 10.34
C THR A 422 47.81 -8.67 9.82
N LYS A 423 47.95 -8.79 8.49
CA LYS A 423 49.13 -9.42 7.87
C LYS A 423 50.42 -8.64 8.15
N GLU A 424 50.38 -7.31 8.12
CA GLU A 424 51.52 -6.45 8.47
C GLU A 424 51.90 -6.56 9.95
N ASN A 425 50.91 -6.56 10.86
CA ASN A 425 51.15 -6.71 12.30
C ASN A 425 51.75 -8.08 12.68
N ILE A 426 51.37 -9.16 11.98
CA ILE A 426 51.96 -10.49 12.19
C ILE A 426 53.43 -10.53 11.75
N CYS A 427 53.84 -9.68 10.80
CA CYS A 427 55.19 -9.64 10.25
C CYS A 427 56.21 -8.91 11.16
N CYS A 428 55.76 -8.14 12.16
CA CYS A 428 56.64 -7.34 13.03
C CYS A 428 57.04 -8.02 14.36
N CYS A 429 56.57 -9.24 14.65
CA CYS A 429 56.93 -9.95 15.88
C CYS A 429 58.30 -10.66 15.76
N SER A 430 59.31 -10.17 16.49
CA SER A 430 60.70 -10.71 16.50
C SER A 430 60.87 -12.07 17.22
N ARG A 431 59.79 -12.72 17.65
CA ARG A 431 59.77 -14.07 18.24
C ARG A 431 58.56 -14.87 17.72
N PRO A 432 58.69 -15.61 16.61
CA PRO A 432 57.58 -16.33 15.99
C PRO A 432 57.01 -17.45 16.88
N SER A 433 57.82 -18.09 17.73
CA SER A 433 57.49 -19.36 18.39
C SER A 433 56.62 -19.27 19.64
N GLN A 434 56.38 -18.07 20.22
CA GLN A 434 55.53 -17.91 21.43
C GLN A 434 54.22 -17.15 21.18
N CYS A 435 54.09 -16.42 20.06
CA CYS A 435 52.84 -15.78 19.66
C CYS A 435 51.95 -16.69 18.78
N LEU A 436 52.51 -17.78 18.23
CA LEU A 436 51.80 -18.70 17.35
C LEU A 436 50.74 -19.53 18.07
N GLU A 437 50.94 -20.00 19.30
CA GLU A 437 49.96 -20.88 19.98
C GLU A 437 48.76 -20.13 20.57
N VAL A 438 48.96 -18.95 21.17
CA VAL A 438 47.84 -18.15 21.73
C VAL A 438 47.06 -17.44 20.62
N GLY A 439 47.76 -16.95 19.59
CA GLY A 439 47.13 -16.32 18.43
C GLY A 439 46.40 -17.31 17.51
N PHE A 440 46.84 -18.57 17.39
CA PHE A 440 46.09 -19.57 16.61
C PHE A 440 44.77 -19.95 17.28
N GLN A 441 44.70 -19.99 18.61
CA GLN A 441 43.48 -20.36 19.30
C GLN A 441 42.42 -19.25 19.23
N GLU A 442 42.78 -17.99 19.49
CA GLU A 442 41.87 -16.85 19.32
C GLU A 442 41.46 -16.63 17.86
N CYS A 443 42.37 -16.85 16.91
CA CYS A 443 42.06 -16.77 15.48
C CYS A 443 41.18 -17.94 15.03
N SER A 444 41.37 -19.15 15.57
CA SER A 444 40.51 -20.31 15.32
C SER A 444 39.10 -20.05 15.83
N ASP A 445 38.93 -19.52 17.04
CA ASP A 445 37.62 -19.22 17.61
C ASP A 445 36.92 -18.08 16.84
N HIS A 446 37.67 -17.07 16.38
CA HIS A 446 37.13 -16.03 15.50
C HIS A 446 36.76 -16.53 14.10
N ILE A 447 37.55 -17.43 13.50
CA ILE A 447 37.24 -18.05 12.21
C ILE A 447 36.02 -18.97 12.34
N GLN A 448 35.89 -19.68 13.45
CA GLN A 448 34.77 -20.58 13.69
C GLN A 448 33.47 -19.80 13.93
N ASN A 449 33.51 -18.69 14.68
CA ASN A 449 32.39 -17.75 14.80
C ASN A 449 32.06 -17.06 13.46
N ALA A 450 33.06 -16.64 12.69
CA ALA A 450 32.84 -16.03 11.37
C ALA A 450 32.23 -17.04 10.38
N SER A 451 32.66 -18.30 10.42
CA SER A 451 32.05 -19.40 9.67
C SER A 451 30.59 -19.62 10.08
N GLU A 452 30.28 -19.58 11.37
CA GLU A 452 28.89 -19.72 11.86
C GLU A 452 28.00 -18.55 11.41
N VAL A 453 28.52 -17.32 11.45
CA VAL A 453 27.82 -16.12 10.95
C VAL A 453 27.62 -16.22 9.43
N LEU A 454 28.62 -16.67 8.67
CA LEU A 454 28.50 -16.87 7.22
C LEU A 454 27.48 -17.96 6.87
N LYS A 455 27.36 -19.03 7.67
CA LYS A 455 26.27 -20.03 7.51
C LYS A 455 24.90 -19.41 7.74
N HIS A 456 24.74 -18.57 8.77
CA HIS A 456 23.49 -17.87 9.02
C HIS A 456 23.13 -16.88 7.91
N ILE A 457 24.12 -16.16 7.36
CA ILE A 457 23.93 -15.27 6.20
C ILE A 457 23.53 -16.08 4.96
N SER A 458 24.18 -17.21 4.70
CA SER A 458 23.82 -18.12 3.59
C SER A 458 22.38 -18.60 3.71
N LEU A 459 21.96 -19.07 4.89
CA LEU A 459 20.59 -19.50 5.14
C LEU A 459 19.57 -18.37 4.95
N TYR A 460 19.94 -17.13 5.28
CA TYR A 460 19.08 -15.97 5.08
C TYR A 460 18.94 -15.62 3.58
N PHE A 461 20.03 -15.72 2.81
CA PHE A 461 19.98 -15.57 1.35
C PHE A 461 19.17 -16.68 0.69
N ASP A 462 19.33 -17.93 1.11
CA ASP A 462 18.55 -19.06 0.59
C ASP A 462 17.06 -18.90 0.91
N LEU A 463 16.72 -18.45 2.12
CA LEU A 463 15.34 -18.16 2.50
C LEU A 463 14.76 -16.98 1.69
N ALA A 464 15.53 -15.91 1.50
CA ALA A 464 15.12 -14.76 0.70
C ALA A 464 14.91 -15.15 -0.78
N HIS A 465 15.79 -15.99 -1.33
CA HIS A 465 15.68 -16.51 -2.68
C HIS A 465 14.48 -17.46 -2.83
N TRP A 466 14.20 -18.29 -1.83
CA TRP A 466 13.01 -19.14 -1.78
C TRP A 466 11.72 -18.33 -1.70
N ILE A 467 11.66 -17.30 -0.85
CA ILE A 467 10.52 -16.38 -0.77
C ILE A 467 10.33 -15.64 -2.11
N PHE A 468 11.42 -15.22 -2.75
CA PHE A 468 11.41 -14.57 -4.05
C PHE A 468 10.87 -15.48 -5.16
N ASP A 469 11.35 -16.73 -5.23
CA ASP A 469 10.84 -17.70 -6.20
C ASP A 469 9.39 -18.09 -5.90
N ALA A 470 9.00 -18.24 -4.64
CA ALA A 470 7.63 -18.52 -4.25
C ALA A 470 6.67 -17.37 -4.63
N THR A 471 7.07 -16.11 -4.38
CA THR A 471 6.29 -14.93 -4.77
C THR A 471 6.24 -14.74 -6.27
N ARG A 472 7.34 -14.98 -7.00
CA ARG A 472 7.37 -14.96 -8.47
C ARG A 472 6.48 -16.05 -9.08
N LYS A 473 6.48 -17.25 -8.49
CA LYS A 473 5.64 -18.37 -8.91
C LYS A 473 4.18 -18.07 -8.60
N HIS A 474 3.85 -17.53 -7.43
CA HIS A 474 2.49 -17.09 -7.09
C HIS A 474 2.01 -15.95 -7.99
N GLN A 475 2.84 -14.96 -8.31
CA GLN A 475 2.48 -13.89 -9.25
C GLN A 475 2.27 -14.44 -10.67
N LYS A 476 3.13 -15.35 -11.15
CA LYS A 476 2.91 -16.03 -12.44
C LYS A 476 1.63 -16.85 -12.44
N THR A 477 1.34 -17.58 -11.38
CA THR A 477 0.11 -18.37 -11.27
C THR A 477 -1.11 -17.45 -11.17
N ALA A 478 -1.07 -16.36 -10.41
CA ALA A 478 -2.15 -15.39 -10.32
C ALA A 478 -2.40 -14.67 -11.65
N VAL A 479 -1.34 -14.25 -12.35
CA VAL A 479 -1.44 -13.67 -13.69
C VAL A 479 -1.98 -14.69 -14.70
N MET A 480 -1.49 -15.94 -14.68
CA MET A 480 -2.03 -17.02 -15.52
C MET A 480 -3.49 -17.33 -15.20
N SER A 481 -3.90 -17.34 -13.92
CA SER A 481 -5.29 -17.51 -13.51
C SER A 481 -6.16 -16.35 -13.99
N ILE A 482 -5.69 -15.11 -13.91
CA ILE A 482 -6.41 -13.94 -14.45
C ILE A 482 -6.52 -14.03 -15.98
N TYR A 483 -5.45 -14.41 -16.68
CA TYR A 483 -5.48 -14.64 -18.12
C TYR A 483 -6.39 -15.81 -18.50
N GLN A 484 -6.42 -16.87 -17.71
CA GLN A 484 -7.23 -18.06 -17.95
C GLN A 484 -8.71 -17.80 -17.66
N VAL A 485 -9.04 -17.05 -16.60
CA VAL A 485 -10.40 -16.57 -16.32
C VAL A 485 -10.85 -15.61 -17.42
N SER A 486 -10.01 -14.65 -17.81
CA SER A 486 -10.29 -13.70 -18.90
C SER A 486 -10.47 -14.40 -20.26
N TRP A 487 -9.64 -15.39 -20.56
CA TRP A 487 -9.75 -16.21 -21.78
C TRP A 487 -10.96 -17.13 -21.75
N HIS A 488 -11.30 -17.69 -20.58
CA HIS A 488 -12.48 -18.55 -20.44
C HIS A 488 -13.78 -17.73 -20.57
N HIS A 489 -13.83 -16.53 -19.99
CA HIS A 489 -14.92 -15.57 -20.19
C HIS A 489 -15.04 -15.14 -21.65
N SER A 490 -13.92 -14.82 -22.31
CA SER A 490 -13.91 -14.47 -23.73
C SER A 490 -14.40 -15.62 -24.61
N CYS A 491 -13.97 -16.86 -24.33
CA CYS A 491 -14.44 -18.06 -25.04
C CYS A 491 -15.92 -18.37 -24.75
N GLN A 492 -16.42 -18.11 -23.54
CA GLN A 492 -17.84 -18.26 -23.23
C GLN A 492 -18.69 -17.20 -23.95
N MET A 493 -18.25 -15.94 -23.99
CA MET A 493 -18.88 -14.88 -24.77
C MET A 493 -18.91 -15.20 -26.28
N VAL A 494 -17.83 -15.77 -26.84
CA VAL A 494 -17.80 -16.24 -28.23
C VAL A 494 -18.75 -17.42 -28.45
N LYS A 495 -18.84 -18.38 -27.53
CA LYS A 495 -19.82 -19.47 -27.62
C LYS A 495 -21.26 -18.97 -27.52
N PHE A 496 -21.53 -18.00 -26.65
CA PHE A 496 -22.84 -17.39 -26.49
C PHE A 496 -23.27 -16.62 -27.74
N THR A 497 -22.36 -15.85 -28.34
CA THR A 497 -22.61 -15.14 -29.60
C THR A 497 -22.76 -16.09 -30.79
N THR A 498 -21.99 -17.18 -30.85
CA THR A 498 -22.13 -18.20 -31.90
C THR A 498 -23.42 -19.03 -31.74
N PHE A 499 -23.82 -19.34 -30.50
CA PHE A 499 -25.08 -20.02 -30.20
C PHE A 499 -26.30 -19.14 -30.51
N ALA A 500 -26.23 -17.84 -30.17
CA ALA A 500 -27.25 -16.86 -30.54
C ALA A 500 -27.36 -16.68 -32.07
N TYR A 501 -26.25 -16.74 -32.80
CA TYR A 501 -26.24 -16.74 -34.27
C TYR A 501 -26.81 -18.03 -34.86
N GLY A 502 -26.55 -19.18 -34.25
CA GLY A 502 -27.08 -20.48 -34.68
C GLY A 502 -28.57 -20.68 -34.42
N ILE A 503 -29.16 -19.95 -33.47
CA ILE A 503 -30.61 -19.94 -33.22
C ILE A 503 -31.34 -18.94 -34.14
N CYS A 504 -30.63 -17.95 -34.71
CA CYS A 504 -31.19 -16.96 -35.63
C CYS A 504 -31.16 -17.38 -37.11
N ILE A 505 -30.45 -18.46 -37.46
CA ILE A 505 -30.51 -19.14 -38.77
C ILE A 505 -31.54 -20.26 -38.67
#